data_AF-A0A091RMJ6-F1
#
_entry.id   AF-A0A091RMJ6-F1
#
_cell.length_a   1.000
_cell.length_b   1.000
_cell.length_c   1.000
_cell.angle_alpha   90.00
_cell.angle_beta   90.00
_cell.angle_gamma   90.00
#
_symmetry.space_group_name_H-M   'P 1'
#
loop_
_entity.id
_entity.type
_entity.pdbx_description
1 polymer ?
#
loop_
_entity_poly.entity_id
_entity_poly.type
_entity_poly.pdbx_seq_one_letter_code
_entity_poly.pdbx_strand_id
1 'polypeptide(L)'
;VCHAELNAIMNKNSADVKGCSMYVALFPCNECAKLIIQAGIKEVIFMSDKYHDTLEMTAARRMFDLAGIIYREFKPKCNKIIIDFDSINSRPSQKLV
;
A
#
# COMPACT_ATOMS: atom_id res chain seq x y z
N VAL A 1 7.24 16.67 6.99
CA VAL A 1 7.34 15.19 7.12
C VAL A 1 7.02 14.59 5.76
N CYS A 2 7.76 13.59 5.28
CA CYS A 2 7.43 12.86 4.05
C CYS A 2 6.58 11.62 4.39
N HIS A 3 5.51 11.38 3.63
CA HIS A 3 4.71 10.17 3.79
C HIS A 3 5.38 8.97 3.12
N ALA A 4 4.92 7.76 3.48
CA ALA A 4 5.49 6.51 2.98
C ALA A 4 5.36 6.38 1.45
N GLU A 5 4.26 6.87 0.88
CA GLU A 5 3.96 6.82 -0.55
C GLU A 5 5.00 7.59 -1.37
N LEU A 6 5.35 8.79 -0.94
CA LEU A 6 6.40 9.59 -1.57
C LEU A 6 7.76 8.87 -1.49
N ASN A 7 8.12 8.39 -0.30
CA ASN A 7 9.39 7.69 -0.11
C ASN A 7 9.48 6.42 -0.97
N ALA A 8 8.38 5.67 -1.12
CA ALA A 8 8.33 4.47 -1.96
C ALA A 8 8.50 4.80 -3.45
N ILE A 9 7.91 5.90 -3.95
CA ILE A 9 8.07 6.34 -5.34
C ILE A 9 9.51 6.79 -5.62
N MET A 10 10.15 7.45 -4.65
CA MET A 10 11.51 7.98 -4.78
C MET A 10 12.58 6.88 -4.64
N ASN A 11 12.42 5.98 -3.68
CA ASN A 11 13.41 4.95 -3.34
C ASN A 11 13.16 3.65 -4.10
N LYS A 12 13.33 3.72 -5.42
CA LYS A 12 13.21 2.57 -6.32
C LYS A 12 14.56 2.28 -6.98
N ASN A 13 14.82 0.99 -7.23
CA ASN A 13 15.98 0.53 -8.01
C ASN A 13 15.64 0.37 -9.51
N SER A 14 14.48 0.86 -9.95
CA SER A 14 14.01 0.86 -11.33
C SER A 14 14.00 2.29 -11.90
N ALA A 15 13.99 2.41 -13.24
CA ALA A 15 13.88 3.71 -13.90
C ALA A 15 12.56 4.44 -13.55
N ASP A 16 11.45 3.68 -13.52
CA ASP A 16 10.13 4.18 -13.14
C ASP A 16 9.29 3.09 -12.43
N VAL A 17 8.07 3.44 -12.03
CA VAL A 17 7.06 2.56 -11.42
C VAL A 17 5.74 2.60 -12.21
N LYS A 18 5.82 2.90 -13.51
CA LYS A 18 4.65 3.03 -14.37
C LYS A 18 4.00 1.65 -14.55
N GLY A 19 2.69 1.59 -14.36
CA GLY A 19 1.93 0.34 -14.44
C GLY A 19 1.97 -0.53 -13.18
N CYS A 20 2.75 -0.15 -12.16
CA CYS A 20 2.85 -0.92 -10.92
C CYS A 20 1.60 -0.77 -10.03
N SER A 21 1.50 -1.65 -9.03
CA SER A 21 0.55 -1.57 -7.92
C SER A 21 1.27 -1.18 -6.62
N MET A 22 0.65 -0.32 -5.82
CA MET A 22 1.19 0.16 -4.54
C MET A 22 0.39 -0.41 -3.36
N TYR A 23 1.06 -1.08 -2.43
CA TYR A 23 0.47 -1.54 -1.17
C TYR A 23 0.81 -0.56 -0.05
N VAL A 24 -0.21 -0.03 0.64
CA VAL A 24 -0.06 0.96 1.72
C VAL A 24 -0.87 0.56 2.94
N ALA A 25 -0.37 0.92 4.12
CA ALA A 25 -1.07 0.61 5.38
C ALA A 25 -2.35 1.47 5.55
N LEU A 26 -2.32 2.72 5.09
CA LEU A 26 -3.42 3.68 5.21
C LEU A 26 -3.73 4.25 3.83
N PHE A 27 -5.00 4.55 3.56
CA PHE A 27 -5.42 5.18 2.31
C PHE A 27 -4.63 6.50 2.07
N PRO A 28 -4.10 6.73 0.86
CA PRO A 28 -3.25 7.91 0.60
C PRO A 28 -4.02 9.23 0.74
N CYS A 29 -3.37 10.25 1.30
CA CYS A 29 -3.92 11.61 1.27
C CYS A 29 -3.90 12.20 -0.15
N ASN A 30 -4.55 13.34 -0.35
CA ASN A 30 -4.65 14.03 -1.63
C ASN A 30 -3.27 14.42 -2.23
N GLU A 31 -2.31 14.84 -1.41
CA GLU A 31 -0.96 15.16 -1.92
C GLU A 31 -0.21 13.91 -2.39
N CYS A 32 -0.36 12.78 -1.70
CA CYS A 32 0.21 11.50 -2.14
C CYS A 32 -0.49 10.94 -3.37
N ALA A 33 -1.81 11.15 -3.51
CA ALA A 33 -2.57 10.76 -4.69
C ALA A 33 -2.03 11.43 -5.97
N LYS A 34 -1.70 12.73 -5.91
CA LYS A 34 -1.05 13.44 -7.03
C LYS A 34 0.25 12.75 -7.45
N LEU A 35 1.10 12.41 -6.49
CA LEU A 35 2.39 11.76 -6.75
C LEU A 35 2.21 10.36 -7.35
N ILE A 36 1.27 9.57 -6.83
CA ILE A 36 0.93 8.23 -7.33
C ILE A 36 0.47 8.31 -8.80
N ILE A 37 -0.41 9.25 -9.12
CA ILE A 37 -0.91 9.48 -10.48
C ILE A 37 0.24 9.86 -11.42
N GLN A 38 1.05 10.85 -11.02
CA GLN A 38 2.15 11.33 -11.86
C GLN A 38 3.28 10.30 -12.01
N ALA A 39 3.48 9.41 -11.04
CA ALA A 39 4.41 8.30 -11.12
C ALA A 39 3.95 7.18 -12.07
N GLY A 40 2.68 7.22 -12.51
CA GLY A 40 2.11 6.27 -13.46
C GLY A 40 1.70 4.92 -12.85
N ILE A 41 1.63 4.82 -11.51
CA ILE A 41 1.05 3.67 -10.79
C ILE A 41 -0.40 3.48 -11.25
N LYS A 42 -0.92 2.25 -11.22
CA LYS A 42 -2.27 1.93 -11.73
C LYS A 42 -3.23 1.34 -10.69
N GLU A 43 -2.70 0.87 -9.58
CA GLU A 43 -3.51 0.29 -8.50
C GLU A 43 -2.97 0.67 -7.12
N VAL A 44 -3.87 1.02 -6.20
CA VAL A 44 -3.57 1.26 -4.78
C VAL A 44 -4.33 0.25 -3.92
N ILE A 45 -3.60 -0.58 -3.19
CA ILE A 45 -4.15 -1.55 -2.25
C ILE A 45 -3.88 -1.06 -0.84
N PHE A 46 -4.94 -0.74 -0.08
CA PHE A 46 -4.81 -0.14 1.25
C PHE A 46 -5.36 -1.05 2.35
N MET A 47 -4.72 -1.09 3.52
CA MET A 47 -5.23 -1.88 4.66
C MET A 47 -6.32 -1.15 5.46
N SER A 48 -6.16 0.16 5.70
CA SER A 48 -7.07 0.97 6.51
C SER A 48 -7.55 2.19 5.74
N ASP A 49 -8.83 2.53 5.90
CA ASP A 49 -9.44 3.78 5.42
C ASP A 49 -10.15 4.52 6.56
N LYS A 50 -9.52 4.54 7.75
CA LYS A 50 -10.10 5.13 8.97
C LYS A 50 -10.41 6.64 8.90
N TYR A 51 -9.90 7.34 7.88
CA TYR A 51 -10.15 8.76 7.63
C TYR A 51 -10.99 8.96 6.36
N HIS A 52 -11.81 7.96 6.00
CA HIS A 52 -12.57 7.95 4.75
C HIS A 52 -13.25 9.30 4.49
N ASP A 53 -14.00 9.82 5.46
CA ASP A 53 -14.86 10.99 5.28
C ASP A 53 -14.13 12.35 5.36
N THR A 54 -12.81 12.37 5.52
CA THR A 54 -12.08 13.64 5.51
C THR A 54 -11.99 14.23 4.11
N LEU A 55 -11.77 15.54 4.03
CA LEU A 55 -11.67 16.26 2.76
C LEU A 55 -10.49 15.76 1.93
N GLU A 56 -9.37 15.42 2.58
CA GLU A 56 -8.16 14.93 1.95
C GLU A 56 -8.39 13.58 1.27
N MET A 57 -9.02 12.64 1.97
CA MET A 57 -9.31 11.30 1.44
C MET A 57 -10.41 11.36 0.37
N THR A 58 -11.39 12.24 0.52
CA THR A 58 -12.42 12.50 -0.50
C THR A 58 -11.79 13.07 -1.79
N ALA A 59 -10.88 14.04 -1.66
CA ALA A 59 -10.17 14.60 -2.80
C ALA A 59 -9.25 13.55 -3.46
N ALA A 60 -8.56 12.73 -2.68
CA ALA A 60 -7.73 11.63 -3.17
C ALA A 60 -8.53 10.63 -4.02
N ARG A 61 -9.69 10.16 -3.53
CA ARG A 61 -10.58 9.28 -4.30
C ARG A 61 -11.02 9.90 -5.61
N ARG A 62 -11.49 11.16 -5.58
CA ARG A 62 -11.87 11.89 -6.81
C ARG A 62 -10.72 11.98 -7.81
N MET A 63 -9.50 12.25 -7.35
CA MET A 63 -8.32 12.29 -8.22
C MET A 63 -8.01 10.91 -8.82
N PHE A 64 -8.09 9.84 -8.03
CA PHE A 64 -7.91 8.48 -8.52
C PHE A 64 -8.98 8.07 -9.53
N ASP A 65 -10.26 8.37 -9.27
CA ASP A 65 -11.37 8.09 -10.17
C ASP A 65 -11.17 8.80 -11.54
N LEU A 66 -10.81 10.09 -11.52
CA LEU A 66 -10.56 10.88 -12.72
C LEU A 66 -9.32 10.41 -13.50
N ALA A 67 -8.28 9.93 -12.80
CA ALA A 67 -7.05 9.43 -13.41
C ALA A 67 -7.12 7.95 -13.83
N GLY A 68 -8.23 7.26 -13.53
CA GLY A 68 -8.40 5.83 -13.82
C GLY A 68 -7.48 4.94 -12.99
N ILE A 69 -7.21 5.32 -11.73
CA ILE A 69 -6.44 4.52 -10.78
C ILE A 69 -7.39 3.62 -10.00
N ILE A 70 -7.14 2.31 -10.04
CA ILE A 70 -7.93 1.36 -9.25
C ILE A 70 -7.50 1.48 -7.79
N TYR A 71 -8.43 1.52 -6.84
CA TYR A 71 -8.10 1.40 -5.42
C TYR A 71 -9.05 0.43 -4.73
N ARG A 72 -8.51 -0.39 -3.85
CA ARG A 72 -9.30 -1.38 -3.10
C ARG A 72 -8.69 -1.69 -1.73
N GLU A 73 -9.58 -2.02 -0.81
CA GLU A 73 -9.18 -2.47 0.52
C GLU A 73 -8.53 -3.87 0.45
N PHE A 74 -7.43 -4.04 1.15
CA PHE A 74 -6.77 -5.33 1.30
C PHE A 74 -7.57 -6.23 2.23
N LYS A 75 -7.85 -7.46 1.78
CA LYS A 75 -8.50 -8.49 2.60
C LYS A 75 -7.46 -9.56 2.99
N PRO A 76 -6.83 -9.45 4.18
CA PRO A 76 -5.79 -10.39 4.58
C PRO A 76 -6.39 -11.77 4.90
N LYS A 77 -5.67 -12.84 4.54
CA LYS A 77 -6.06 -14.22 4.89
C LYS A 77 -5.78 -14.57 6.36
N CYS A 78 -4.87 -13.83 6.99
CA CYS A 78 -4.51 -13.97 8.40
C CYS A 78 -4.27 -12.57 8.99
N ASN A 79 -4.58 -12.39 10.26
CA ASN A 79 -4.45 -11.10 10.94
C ASN A 79 -3.02 -10.79 11.45
N LYS A 80 -2.15 -11.81 11.49
CA LYS A 80 -0.79 -11.70 12.00
C LYS A 80 0.15 -12.58 11.21
N ILE A 81 1.31 -12.05 10.88
CA ILE A 81 2.47 -12.78 10.34
C ILE A 81 3.57 -12.64 11.38
N ILE A 82 4.12 -13.76 11.84
CA ILE A 82 5.24 -13.77 12.79
C ILE A 82 6.49 -14.09 11.98
N ILE A 83 7.44 -13.15 11.99
CA ILE A 83 8.80 -13.41 11.51
C ILE A 83 9.62 -13.81 12.74
N ASP A 84 9.87 -15.11 12.86
CA ASP A 84 10.65 -15.70 13.94
C ASP A 84 12.05 -16.03 13.41
N PHE A 85 13.07 -15.30 13.86
CA PHE A 85 14.44 -15.53 13.41
C PHE A 85 15.05 -16.81 13.98
N ASP A 86 14.57 -17.30 15.13
CA ASP A 86 15.05 -18.55 15.73
C ASP A 86 14.51 -19.78 14.98
N SER A 87 13.49 -19.59 14.14
CA SER A 87 12.89 -20.67 13.34
C SER A 87 13.89 -21.39 12.43
N ILE A 88 15.00 -20.74 12.05
CA ILE A 88 16.08 -21.34 11.26
C ILE A 88 16.80 -22.48 12.00
N ASN A 89 16.85 -22.41 13.34
CA ASN A 89 17.53 -23.39 14.19
C ASN A 89 16.59 -24.49 14.68
N SER A 90 15.28 -24.27 14.63
CA SER A 90 14.28 -25.26 15.02
C SER A 90 14.09 -26.33 13.95
N ARG A 91 14.06 -27.61 14.35
CA ARG A 91 13.55 -28.68 13.47
C ARG A 91 12.07 -28.39 13.22
N PRO A 92 11.56 -28.50 11.98
CA PRO A 92 10.15 -28.25 11.72
C PRO A 92 9.32 -29.18 12.60
N SER A 93 8.59 -28.60 13.54
CA SER A 93 7.71 -29.34 14.45
C SER A 93 6.80 -30.22 13.61
N GLN A 94 6.90 -31.54 13.81
CA GLN A 94 5.87 -32.49 13.37
C GLN A 94 4.54 -31.91 13.85
N LYS A 95 3.67 -31.52 12.92
CA LYS A 95 2.31 -31.07 13.26
C LYS A 95 1.71 -32.14 14.17
N LEU A 96 1.46 -31.79 15.43
CA LEU A 96 0.61 -32.60 16.30
C LEU A 96 -0.74 -32.68 15.59
N VAL A 97 -1.09 -33.89 15.18
CA VAL A 97 -2.41 -34.29 14.69
C VAL A 97 -3.42 -34.11 15.81
#